data_AF-A0A6J4ILS7-F1
#
_entry.id   AF-A0A6J4ILS7-F1
#
_cell.length_a   1.000
_cell.length_b   1.000
_cell.length_c   1.000
_cell.angle_alpha   90.00
_cell.angle_beta   90.00
_cell.angle_gamma   90.00
#
_symmetry.space_group_name_H-M   'P 1'
#
loop_
_entity.id
_entity.type
_entity.pdbx_description
1 polymer ?
#
loop_
_entity_poly.entity_id
_entity_poly.type
_entity_poly.pdbx_seq_one_letter_code
_entity_poly.pdbx_strand_id
1 'polypeptide(L)' 'MLRALAADPDLRAVRCVVLTGSGDRSLMDEALEAGAAAVQRKPFEIGELLAQAGAALGGAPGGRE' A
#
# COMPACT_ATOMS: atom_id res chain seq x y z
N MET A 1 3.00 -7.51 10.79
CA MET A 1 2.26 -8.21 9.71
C MET A 1 3.01 -8.19 8.38
N LEU A 2 3.37 -7.03 7.81
CA LEU A 2 4.12 -6.96 6.53
C LEU A 2 5.39 -7.82 6.49
N ARG A 3 6.19 -7.79 7.56
CA ARG A 3 7.39 -8.64 7.68
C ARG A 3 7.09 -10.14 7.57
N ALA A 4 5.92 -10.58 8.04
CA ALA A 4 5.51 -11.98 7.91
C ALA A 4 5.11 -12.31 6.46
N LEU A 5 4.41 -11.39 5.78
CA LEU A 5 4.09 -11.54 4.34
C LEU A 5 5.35 -11.56 3.48
N ALA A 6 6.35 -10.73 3.83
CA ALA A 6 7.63 -10.69 3.12
C ALA A 6 8.50 -11.93 3.39
N ALA A 7 8.36 -12.57 4.56
CA ALA A 7 9.07 -13.79 4.90
C ALA A 7 8.47 -15.05 4.26
N ASP A 8 7.20 -15.00 3.88
CA ASP A 8 6.50 -16.10 3.21
C ASP A 8 6.88 -16.16 1.72
N PRO A 9 7.49 -17.26 1.24
CA PRO A 9 7.91 -17.39 -0.16
C PRO A 9 6.79 -17.22 -1.19
N ASP A 10 5.57 -17.60 -0.83
CA ASP A 10 4.40 -17.58 -1.73
C ASP A 10 3.74 -16.20 -1.73
N LEU A 11 3.96 -15.40 -0.68
CA LEU A 11 3.34 -14.08 -0.52
C LEU A 11 4.30 -12.91 -0.76
N ARG A 12 5.62 -13.12 -0.72
CA ARG A 12 6.61 -12.02 -0.85
C ARG A 12 6.53 -11.22 -2.15
N ALA A 13 5.91 -11.77 -3.19
CA ALA A 13 5.70 -11.09 -4.48
C ALA A 13 4.43 -10.22 -4.50
N VAL A 14 3.54 -10.37 -3.52
CA VAL A 14 2.28 -9.62 -3.43
C VAL A 14 2.56 -8.20 -2.96
N ARG A 15 2.09 -7.20 -3.73
CA ARG A 15 2.19 -5.79 -3.35
C ARG A 15 1.12 -5.43 -2.34
N CYS A 16 1.53 -4.88 -1.20
CA CYS A 16 0.60 -4.46 -0.15
C CYS A 16 0.42 -2.94 -0.12
N VAL A 17 -0.84 -2.49 -0.12
CA VAL A 17 -1.22 -1.12 0.23
C VAL A 17 -1.77 -1.14 1.66
N VAL A 18 -1.17 -0.36 2.56
CA VAL A 18 -1.55 -0.35 3.98
C VAL A 18 -2.55 0.77 4.25
N LEU A 19 -3.67 0.43 4.90
CA LEU A 19 -4.68 1.41 5.30
C LEU A 19 -4.57 1.71 6.79
N THR A 20 -4.01 2.86 7.16
CA THR A 20 -3.81 3.24 8.57
C THR A 20 -4.93 4.14 9.08
N GLY A 21 -5.33 3.95 10.33
CA GLY A 21 -6.15 4.90 11.09
C GLY A 21 -5.32 5.41 12.26
N SER A 22 -5.53 6.66 12.65
CA SER A 22 -4.65 7.48 13.53
C SER A 22 -3.49 8.11 12.76
N GLY A 23 -3.29 9.41 12.93
CA GLY A 23 -2.26 10.20 12.22
C GLY A 23 -0.83 9.92 12.67
N ASP A 24 -0.52 8.71 13.10
CA ASP A 24 0.79 8.33 13.57
C ASP A 24 1.69 8.06 12.36
N ARG A 25 2.44 9.10 11.97
CA ARG A 25 3.41 9.03 10.86
C ARG A 25 4.41 7.90 11.07
N SER A 26 4.76 7.59 12.31
CA SER A 26 5.70 6.51 12.63
C SER A 26 5.24 5.16 12.09
N LEU A 27 3.94 4.86 12.16
CA LEU A 27 3.36 3.62 11.62
C LEU A 27 3.35 3.60 10.09
N MET A 28 3.26 4.78 9.46
CA MET A 28 3.35 4.88 8.00
C MET A 28 4.78 4.63 7.54
N ASP A 29 5.75 5.22 8.23
CA ASP A 29 7.17 5.07 7.94
C ASP A 29 7.60 3.61 8.15
N GLU A 30 7.20 2.99 9.27
CA GLU A 30 7.48 1.57 9.54
C GLU A 30 6.87 0.64 8.47
N ALA A 31 5.67 0.95 7.99
CA ALA A 31 5.04 0.17 6.93
C ALA A 31 5.83 0.24 5.61
N LEU A 32 6.32 1.42 5.24
CA LEU A 32 7.17 1.61 4.05
C LEU A 32 8.52 0.89 4.22
N GLU A 33 9.17 1.03 5.37
CA GLU A 33 10.42 0.32 5.69
C GLU A 33 10.26 -1.20 5.68
N ALA A 34 9.07 -1.70 6.04
CA ALA A 34 8.74 -3.12 6.00
C ALA A 34 8.36 -3.63 4.59
N GLY A 35 8.42 -2.78 3.56
CA GLY A 35 8.20 -3.16 2.15
C GLY A 35 6.76 -2.97 1.65
N ALA A 36 5.93 -2.15 2.32
CA ALA A 36 4.65 -1.76 1.74
C ALA A 36 4.87 -1.01 0.40
N ALA A 37 4.02 -1.30 -0.59
CA ALA A 37 4.05 -0.60 -1.86
C ALA A 37 3.47 0.82 -1.74
N ALA A 38 2.53 1.03 -0.81
CA ALA A 38 2.02 2.34 -0.45
C ALA A 38 1.30 2.32 0.91
N VAL A 39 1.06 3.49 1.49
CA VAL A 39 0.29 3.66 2.72
C VAL A 39 -0.78 4.74 2.52
N GLN A 40 -2.05 4.44 2.78
CA GLN A 40 -3.17 5.37 2.73
C GLN A 40 -3.72 5.62 4.14
N ARG A 41 -3.89 6.90 4.49
CA ARG A 41 -4.45 7.30 5.79
C ARG A 41 -5.97 7.37 5.71
N LYS A 42 -6.64 6.88 6.76
CA LYS A 42 -8.07 7.06 7.00
C LYS A 42 -8.37 8.39 7.73
N PRO A 43 -9.52 9.05 7.45
CA PRO A 43 -10.43 8.74 6.34
C PRO A 43 -9.78 9.07 4.99
N PHE A 44 -10.17 8.34 3.94
CA PHE A 44 -9.76 8.57 2.56
C PHE A 44 -10.98 8.52 1.65
N GLU A 45 -10.90 9.23 0.54
CA GLU A 45 -11.86 9.10 -0.55
C GLU A 45 -11.53 7.87 -1.41
N ILE A 46 -12.55 7.26 -2.02
CA ILE A 46 -12.36 6.07 -2.87
C ILE A 46 -11.38 6.36 -4.01
N GLY A 47 -11.45 7.57 -4.59
CA GLY A 47 -10.53 8.00 -5.65
C GLY A 47 -9.06 8.02 -5.21
N GLU A 48 -8.78 8.40 -3.95
CA GLU A 48 -7.42 8.41 -3.40
C GLU A 48 -6.88 7.00 -3.28
N LEU A 49 -7.68 6.07 -2.76
CA LEU A 49 -7.30 4.66 -2.64
C LEU A 49 -7.03 4.04 -4.02
N LEU A 50 -7.89 4.30 -5.00
CA LEU A 50 -7.74 3.78 -6.36
C LEU A 50 -6.47 4.32 -7.04
N ALA A 51 -6.19 5.61 -6.90
CA ALA A 51 -4.96 6.21 -7.42
C ALA A 51 -3.71 5.57 -6.80
N GLN A 52 -3.72 5.39 -5.47
CA GLN A 52 -2.63 4.77 -4.72
C GLN A 52 -2.40 3.31 -5.12
N ALA A 53 -3.49 2.54 -5.27
CA ALA A 53 -3.43 1.16 -5.71
C ALA A 53 -2.96 1.03 -7.17
N GLY A 54 -3.42 1.91 -8.06
CA GLY A 54 -2.97 1.97 -9.45
C GLY A 54 -1.46 2.20 -9.54
N ALA A 55 -0.96 3.21 -8.82
CA ALA A 55 0.47 3.50 -8.74
C ALA A 55 1.28 2.30 -8.19
N ALA A 56 0.80 1.66 -7.11
CA ALA A 56 1.45 0.48 -6.54
C ALA A 56 1.51 -0.71 -7.50
N LEU A 57 0.51 -0.89 -8.36
CA LEU A 57 0.46 -1.98 -9.33
C LEU A 57 1.27 -1.68 -10.61
N GLY A 58 1.79 -0.46 -10.79
CA GLY A 58 2.50 -0.04 -11.99
C GLY A 58 1.59 0.39 -13.14
N GLY A 59 0.29 0.60 -12.87
CA GLY A 59 -0.67 1.12 -13.84
C GLY A 59 -0.87 2.62 -13.65
N ALA A 60 -0.60 3.41 -14.69
CA ALA A 60 -1.16 4.75 -14.76
C ALA A 60 -2.70 4.66 -14.70
N PRO A 61 -3.40 5.58 -14.01
CA PRO A 61 -4.85 5.64 -14.07
C PRO A 61 -5.27 6.07 -15.49
N GLY A 62 -5.68 5.10 -16.30
CA GLY A 62 -6.15 5.31 -17.68
C GLY A 62 -5.30 4.56 -18.69
N GLY A 63 -5.84 3.49 -19.27
CA GLY A 63 -5.14 2.75 -20.31
C GLY A 63 -5.80 1.43 -20.69
N ARG A 64 -7.06 1.49 -21.11
CA ARG A 64 -7.64 0.62 -22.16
C ARG A 64 -8.76 1.40 -22.84
N GLU A 65 -8.42 2.10 -23.91
CA GLU A 65 -9.33 2.41 -25.02
C GLU A 65 -8.99 1.47 -26.18
#